data_AF-A0A4Z1NXK5-F1
#
_entry.id   AF-A0A4Z1NXK5-F1
#
_cell.length_a   1.000
_cell.length_b   1.000
_cell.length_c   1.000
_cell.angle_alpha   90.00
_cell.angle_beta   90.00
_cell.angle_gamma   90.00
#
_symmetry.space_group_name_H-M   'P 1'
#
loop_
_entity.id
_entity.type
_entity.pdbx_description
1 polymer ?
#
loop_
_entity_poly.entity_id
_entity_poly.type
_entity_poly.pdbx_seq_one_letter_code
_entity_poly.pdbx_strand_id
1 'polypeptide(L)'
;MKGLSEQDKIVRLDFKGLSEFHNESLMILADPRASKGSSFTAKTYGVSTWFKAIGDDCEVNTQSWNCSDHQFDGNFTQSITIPEAAHIKVYDNTGEWVIAAKVEGPGGMFGNFVNDSDFGVDSTRSFLATVMHCETTVWEVEYLKLGEEYIPQTIKATDTATTKMIFGPAFPGMIAGYKGFDLEDLGTEFNARALQSSTTEQLAHNWAESFAKLAISSSVGIMEHIPVTQQFSTITAVPRSWFIVLALLLFLYGISGLALMLAAIRVVTSRPEVRQVQARMGISGLVSAALEPKRSDEGASSVEELLSDDSRVGIFKTASGSYKWEVRSNNRE
;
A
#
# COMPACT_ATOMS: atom_id res chain seq x y z
N MET A 1 13.08 13.37 31.47
CA MET A 1 12.99 13.08 30.02
C MET A 1 11.68 13.64 29.47
N LYS A 2 11.72 14.58 28.51
CA LYS A 2 10.51 15.10 27.82
C LYS A 2 10.00 14.16 26.69
N GLY A 3 10.64 13.01 26.48
CA GLY A 3 10.38 12.10 25.36
C GLY A 3 9.15 11.18 25.49
N LEU A 4 8.56 11.04 26.69
CA LEU A 4 7.38 10.18 26.88
C LEU A 4 6.09 10.76 26.28
N SER A 5 6.05 12.07 25.96
CA SER A 5 4.90 12.72 25.32
C SER A 5 4.70 12.32 23.85
N GLU A 6 5.65 11.60 23.25
CA GLU A 6 5.59 11.21 21.83
C GLU A 6 5.22 9.73 21.62
N GLN A 7 4.81 9.00 22.67
CA GLN A 7 4.41 7.60 22.53
C GLN A 7 3.25 7.39 21.54
N ASP A 8 2.41 8.40 21.33
CA ASP A 8 1.31 8.37 20.33
C ASP A 8 1.81 8.28 18.88
N LYS A 9 3.12 8.45 18.64
CA LYS A 9 3.75 8.37 17.32
C LYS A 9 4.37 7.02 17.02
N ILE A 10 4.44 6.09 17.99
CA ILE A 10 4.98 4.76 17.72
C ILE A 10 3.85 3.86 17.25
N VAL A 11 3.98 3.35 16.03
CA VAL A 11 2.94 2.55 15.37
C VAL A 11 3.45 1.14 15.15
N ARG A 12 2.61 0.18 15.52
CA ARG A 12 2.80 -1.22 15.21
C ARG A 12 2.36 -1.50 13.78
N LEU A 13 3.24 -2.04 12.96
CA LEU A 13 2.90 -2.59 11.65
C LEU A 13 2.91 -4.12 11.72
N ASP A 14 1.75 -4.72 11.47
CA ASP A 14 1.60 -6.17 11.42
C ASP A 14 1.82 -6.67 9.99
N PHE A 15 2.94 -7.34 9.75
CA PHE A 15 3.26 -7.95 8.47
C PHE A 15 2.80 -9.40 8.45
N LYS A 16 1.51 -9.62 8.22
CA LYS A 16 1.00 -10.99 8.05
C LYS A 16 1.50 -11.56 6.71
N GLY A 17 2.35 -12.59 6.77
CA GLY A 17 2.72 -13.42 5.63
C GLY A 17 4.06 -13.12 4.94
N LEU A 18 4.90 -12.24 5.50
CA LEU A 18 6.29 -12.09 5.07
C LEU A 18 7.17 -13.02 5.90
N SER A 19 7.90 -13.93 5.25
CA SER A 19 8.77 -14.91 5.93
C SER A 19 9.94 -14.28 6.69
N GLU A 20 10.28 -13.04 6.37
CA GLU A 20 11.37 -12.26 6.99
C GLU A 20 11.01 -11.77 8.40
N PHE A 21 9.72 -11.75 8.75
CA PHE A 21 9.23 -11.34 10.06
C PHE A 21 8.63 -12.59 10.70
N HIS A 22 9.28 -13.15 11.72
CA HIS A 22 8.89 -14.38 12.42
C HIS A 22 7.57 -14.24 13.21
N ASN A 23 6.46 -13.90 12.53
CA ASN A 23 5.21 -13.40 13.13
C ASN A 23 5.40 -12.17 14.02
N GLU A 24 6.50 -11.44 13.82
CA GLU A 24 6.84 -10.28 14.63
C GLU A 24 6.19 -9.00 14.14
N SER A 25 5.93 -8.14 15.11
CA SER A 25 5.50 -6.78 14.88
C SER A 25 6.70 -5.86 14.63
N LEU A 26 6.64 -5.09 13.55
CA LEU A 26 7.61 -4.03 13.29
C LEU A 26 7.12 -2.74 13.95
N MET A 27 7.90 -2.19 14.87
CA MET A 27 7.61 -0.90 15.50
C MET A 27 8.25 0.22 14.70
N ILE A 28 7.44 1.15 14.19
CA ILE A 28 7.93 2.31 13.45
C ILE A 28 7.69 3.60 14.21
N LEU A 29 8.53 4.60 13.95
CA LEU A 29 8.27 5.98 14.33
C LEU A 29 7.46 6.68 13.24
N ALA A 30 6.19 6.98 13.49
CA ALA A 30 5.36 7.72 12.55
C ALA A 30 5.83 9.19 12.43
N ASP A 31 5.76 9.73 11.22
CA ASP A 31 6.04 11.15 10.93
C ASP A 31 5.17 12.05 11.84
N PRO A 32 5.74 13.12 12.42
CA PRO A 32 5.03 14.02 13.34
C PRO A 32 3.82 14.73 12.72
N ARG A 33 3.71 14.75 11.38
CA ARG A 33 2.56 15.30 10.64
C ARG A 33 1.41 14.30 10.49
N ALA A 34 1.57 13.07 10.96
CA ALA A 34 0.51 12.07 10.99
C ALA A 34 -0.69 12.58 11.82
N SER A 35 -1.74 12.98 11.13
CA SER A 35 -3.06 13.29 11.71
C SER A 35 -4.11 12.32 11.15
N LYS A 36 -5.23 12.16 11.86
CA LYS A 36 -6.31 11.21 11.48
C LYS A 36 -6.84 11.37 10.05
N GLY A 37 -6.73 12.56 9.45
CA GLY A 37 -7.19 12.84 8.09
C GLY A 37 -6.07 12.97 7.05
N SER A 38 -4.81 12.77 7.44
CA SER A 38 -3.67 12.94 6.54
C SER A 38 -3.42 11.69 5.69
N SER A 39 -3.01 11.92 4.46
CA SER A 39 -2.52 10.88 3.55
C SER A 39 -1.19 11.31 2.95
N PHE A 40 -0.15 10.50 3.15
CA PHE A 40 1.19 10.79 2.66
C PHE A 40 2.02 9.52 2.65
N THR A 41 3.05 9.51 1.82
CA THR A 41 4.11 8.51 1.89
C THR A 41 5.28 9.08 2.68
N ALA A 42 5.72 8.35 3.69
CA ALA A 42 6.88 8.71 4.50
C ALA A 42 7.87 7.55 4.58
N LYS A 43 9.13 7.91 4.79
CA LYS A 43 10.20 6.98 5.12
C LYS A 43 10.57 7.16 6.57
N THR A 44 10.78 6.05 7.26
CA THR A 44 11.16 6.02 8.67
C THR A 44 12.00 4.79 8.96
N TYR A 45 12.45 4.67 10.19
CA TYR A 45 13.09 3.46 10.69
C TYR A 45 12.08 2.64 11.49
N GLY A 46 12.18 1.32 11.33
CA GLY A 46 11.44 0.33 12.09
C GLY A 46 12.40 -0.57 12.86
N VAL A 47 11.97 -1.02 14.03
CA VAL A 47 12.69 -1.99 14.85
C VAL A 47 11.80 -3.22 15.00
N SER A 48 12.32 -4.39 14.63
CA SER A 48 11.73 -5.69 14.98
C SER A 48 12.63 -6.34 16.01
N THR A 49 12.04 -6.94 17.03
CA THR A 49 12.78 -7.67 18.04
C THR A 49 12.19 -9.05 18.19
N TRP A 50 13.07 -10.03 18.20
CA TRP A 50 12.78 -11.41 18.53
C TRP A 50 13.42 -11.75 19.87
N PHE A 51 12.70 -12.51 20.69
CA PHE A 51 13.25 -13.07 21.91
C PHE A 51 12.99 -14.57 21.95
N LYS A 52 13.96 -15.30 22.49
CA LYS A 52 13.86 -16.72 22.80
C LYS A 52 14.48 -16.97 24.17
N ALA A 53 13.77 -17.64 25.06
CA ALA A 53 14.37 -18.08 26.31
C ALA A 53 15.43 -19.16 26.03
N ILE A 54 16.51 -19.17 26.82
CA ILE A 54 17.65 -20.07 26.64
C ILE A 54 17.86 -20.99 27.85
N GLY A 55 16.84 -21.28 28.66
CA GLY A 55 17.09 -22.01 29.90
C GLY A 55 17.55 -23.45 29.71
N ASP A 56 17.33 -24.05 28.52
CA ASP A 56 17.94 -25.34 28.19
C ASP A 56 19.48 -25.25 28.03
N ASP A 57 20.02 -24.10 27.62
CA ASP A 57 21.47 -23.87 27.47
C ASP A 57 22.08 -23.09 28.66
N CYS A 58 21.25 -22.75 29.65
CA CYS A 58 21.60 -21.90 30.79
C CYS A 58 20.99 -22.42 32.10
N GLU A 59 21.81 -22.76 33.08
CA GLU A 59 21.32 -23.05 34.42
C GLU A 59 20.88 -21.74 35.11
N VAL A 60 19.57 -21.49 35.16
CA VAL A 60 18.99 -20.30 35.79
C VAL A 60 18.41 -20.65 37.15
N ASN A 61 18.87 -19.96 38.20
CA ASN A 61 18.27 -20.00 39.52
C ASN A 61 17.85 -18.57 39.96
N THR A 62 17.23 -18.39 41.12
CA THR A 62 16.71 -17.08 41.55
C THR A 62 17.77 -16.08 42.04
N GLN A 63 19.03 -16.49 42.11
CA GLN A 63 20.17 -15.69 42.57
C GLN A 63 21.24 -15.50 41.48
N SER A 64 21.38 -16.45 40.57
CA SER A 64 22.43 -16.52 39.56
C SER A 64 21.97 -17.25 38.31
N TRP A 65 22.69 -17.01 37.21
CA TRP A 65 22.61 -17.77 35.98
C TRP A 65 24.00 -18.22 35.55
N ASN A 66 24.08 -19.40 34.95
CA ASN A 66 25.32 -19.94 34.40
C ASN A 66 25.06 -20.51 33.01
N CYS A 67 25.58 -19.84 31.99
CA CYS A 67 25.47 -20.24 30.58
C CYS A 67 26.88 -20.59 30.07
N SER A 68 27.43 -21.70 30.57
CA SER A 68 28.80 -22.13 30.28
C SER A 68 29.08 -22.28 28.78
N ASP A 69 28.09 -22.75 28.04
CA ASP A 69 28.20 -23.01 26.59
C ASP A 69 28.32 -21.72 25.78
N HIS A 70 27.83 -20.62 26.34
CA HIS A 70 27.92 -19.28 25.77
C HIS A 70 28.97 -18.39 26.44
N GLN A 71 29.73 -18.93 27.41
CA GLN A 71 30.80 -18.23 28.12
C GLN A 71 30.34 -16.98 28.88
N PHE A 72 29.12 -16.99 29.42
CA PHE A 72 28.66 -15.92 30.29
C PHE A 72 27.91 -16.46 31.51
N ASP A 73 28.17 -15.86 32.66
CA ASP A 73 27.55 -16.18 33.93
C ASP A 73 27.40 -14.89 34.75
N GLY A 74 26.56 -14.93 35.78
CA GLY A 74 26.37 -13.77 36.64
C GLY A 74 25.34 -13.97 37.72
N ASN A 75 25.12 -12.90 38.49
CA ASN A 75 24.20 -12.87 39.62
C ASN A 75 23.14 -11.78 39.45
N PHE A 76 21.92 -12.07 39.88
CA PHE A 76 20.81 -11.12 39.84
C PHE A 76 20.95 -10.11 40.98
N THR A 77 21.72 -9.05 40.73
CA THR A 77 21.83 -7.89 41.64
C THR A 77 20.76 -6.84 41.41
N GLN A 78 20.12 -6.86 40.25
CA GLN A 78 19.07 -5.93 39.80
C GLN A 78 17.95 -6.72 39.09
N SER A 79 16.80 -6.08 38.86
CA SER A 79 15.68 -6.70 38.14
C SER A 79 16.02 -7.07 36.70
N ILE A 80 16.91 -6.32 36.06
CA ILE A 80 17.47 -6.66 34.77
C ILE A 80 18.98 -6.50 34.83
N THR A 81 19.68 -7.48 34.27
CA THR A 81 21.12 -7.44 34.05
C THR A 81 21.39 -7.78 32.59
N ILE A 82 22.17 -6.94 31.91
CA ILE A 82 22.72 -7.24 30.59
C ILE A 82 24.18 -7.64 30.85
N PRO A 83 24.55 -8.93 30.69
CA PRO A 83 25.90 -9.38 31.02
C PRO A 83 26.93 -8.67 30.15
N GLU A 84 28.00 -8.15 30.77
CA GLU A 84 29.08 -7.45 30.05
C GLU A 84 29.77 -8.37 29.04
N ALA A 85 29.93 -9.65 29.39
CA ALA A 85 30.49 -10.69 28.51
C ALA A 85 29.59 -11.03 27.30
N ALA A 86 28.27 -10.78 27.39
CA ALA A 86 27.33 -11.02 26.31
C ALA A 86 27.26 -9.85 25.31
N HIS A 87 28.41 -9.18 25.08
CA HIS A 87 28.57 -8.03 24.20
C HIS A 87 27.64 -8.08 23.00
N ILE A 88 26.98 -6.94 22.75
CA ILE A 88 26.07 -6.79 21.62
C ILE A 88 26.86 -6.93 20.34
N LYS A 89 26.58 -7.98 19.60
CA LYS A 89 27.19 -8.21 18.31
C LYS A 89 26.24 -7.61 17.29
N VAL A 90 26.68 -6.52 16.67
CA VAL A 90 25.94 -5.92 15.56
C VAL A 90 26.55 -6.41 14.25
N TYR A 91 25.78 -7.20 13.53
CA TYR A 91 26.09 -7.72 12.19
C TYR A 91 25.09 -7.12 11.20
N ASP A 92 25.58 -6.37 10.22
CA ASP A 92 24.73 -5.67 9.25
C ASP A 92 23.65 -4.85 9.95
N ASN A 93 22.37 -5.21 9.81
CA ASN A 93 21.23 -4.54 10.42
C ASN A 93 20.68 -5.22 11.69
N THR A 94 21.34 -6.28 12.16
CA THR A 94 20.91 -7.11 13.27
C THR A 94 21.84 -6.93 14.47
N GLY A 95 21.26 -6.71 15.65
CA GLY A 95 21.96 -6.77 16.93
C GLY A 95 21.56 -8.04 17.68
N GLU A 96 22.54 -8.89 17.96
CA GLU A 96 22.39 -10.05 18.85
C GLU A 96 22.86 -9.68 20.26
N TRP A 97 22.04 -9.99 21.27
CA TRP A 97 22.33 -9.69 22.66
C TRP A 97 21.59 -10.64 23.61
N VAL A 98 21.97 -10.62 24.89
CA VAL A 98 21.36 -11.43 25.93
C VAL A 98 20.90 -10.56 27.08
N ILE A 99 19.78 -10.94 27.68
CA ILE A 99 19.25 -10.31 28.88
C ILE A 99 19.01 -11.36 29.96
N ALA A 100 19.45 -11.08 31.18
CA ALA A 100 19.09 -11.83 32.37
C ALA A 100 18.11 -10.98 33.17
N ALA A 101 16.88 -11.46 33.37
CA ALA A 101 15.84 -10.74 34.09
C ALA A 101 15.41 -11.51 35.33
N LYS A 102 15.21 -10.78 36.43
CA LYS A 102 14.61 -11.25 37.68
C LYS A 102 13.46 -10.34 38.07
N VAL A 103 12.28 -10.93 38.15
CA VAL A 103 11.03 -10.24 38.43
C VAL A 103 10.49 -10.68 39.77
N GLU A 104 10.01 -9.71 40.54
CA GLU A 104 9.24 -9.94 41.77
C GLU A 104 7.77 -9.64 41.50
N GLY A 105 6.90 -10.56 41.94
CA GLY A 105 5.46 -10.44 41.78
C GLY A 105 4.72 -10.88 43.04
N PRO A 106 3.40 -10.65 43.10
CA PRO A 106 2.56 -11.15 44.19
C PRO A 106 2.60 -12.68 44.33
N GLY A 107 2.39 -13.14 45.56
CA GLY A 107 2.27 -14.56 45.96
C GLY A 107 1.60 -15.46 44.93
N GLY A 108 2.35 -16.39 44.33
CA GLY A 108 1.82 -17.43 43.43
C GLY A 108 1.53 -16.99 41.99
N MET A 109 1.85 -15.76 41.62
CA MET A 109 1.58 -15.23 40.27
C MET A 109 2.36 -15.95 39.17
N PHE A 110 3.59 -16.38 39.46
CA PHE A 110 4.43 -17.10 38.50
C PHE A 110 4.23 -18.62 38.54
N GLY A 111 3.15 -19.10 39.16
CA GLY A 111 2.85 -20.53 39.27
C GLY A 111 2.79 -21.26 37.92
N ASN A 112 2.41 -20.55 36.85
CA ASN A 112 2.32 -21.10 35.50
C ASN A 112 3.71 -21.44 34.91
N PHE A 113 4.78 -20.80 35.38
CA PHE A 113 6.14 -20.99 34.86
C PHE A 113 6.94 -22.04 35.64
N VAL A 114 6.40 -22.60 36.74
CA VAL A 114 7.15 -23.51 37.65
C VAL A 114 7.66 -24.78 36.95
N ASN A 115 6.93 -25.25 35.94
CA ASN A 115 7.28 -26.46 35.19
C ASN A 115 8.06 -26.15 33.91
N ASP A 116 8.39 -24.89 33.65
CA ASP A 116 9.10 -24.48 32.45
C ASP A 116 10.62 -24.45 32.75
N SER A 117 11.41 -25.21 31.98
CA SER A 117 12.87 -25.27 32.15
C SER A 117 13.55 -23.94 31.82
N ASP A 118 12.86 -23.06 31.07
CA ASP A 118 13.36 -21.75 30.69
C ASP A 118 13.41 -20.72 31.85
N PHE A 119 12.87 -21.10 33.03
CA PHE A 119 12.68 -20.19 34.16
C PHE A 119 13.17 -20.76 35.49
N GLY A 120 13.91 -19.92 36.23
CA GLY A 120 14.12 -20.11 37.65
C GLY A 120 12.96 -19.52 38.45
N VAL A 121 12.03 -20.36 38.93
CA VAL A 121 10.88 -19.90 39.74
C VAL A 121 11.08 -20.21 41.22
N ASP A 122 10.97 -19.20 42.08
CA ASP A 122 10.81 -19.37 43.53
C ASP A 122 9.38 -19.03 43.91
N SER A 123 8.54 -20.06 44.07
CA SER A 123 7.14 -19.92 44.45
C SER A 123 6.93 -19.40 45.87
N THR A 124 7.93 -19.53 46.75
CA THR A 124 7.84 -19.09 48.15
C THR A 124 8.01 -17.57 48.24
N ARG A 125 8.92 -17.03 47.45
CA ARG A 125 9.20 -15.58 47.41
C ARG A 125 8.60 -14.87 46.20
N SER A 126 7.94 -15.62 45.31
CA SER A 126 7.31 -15.14 44.08
C SER A 126 8.29 -14.40 43.16
N PHE A 127 9.44 -15.04 42.92
CA PHE A 127 10.39 -14.58 41.93
C PHE A 127 10.32 -15.41 40.65
N LEU A 128 10.50 -14.74 39.52
CA LEU A 128 10.73 -15.33 38.22
C LEU A 128 12.09 -14.85 37.71
N ALA A 129 13.01 -15.78 37.46
CA ALA A 129 14.31 -15.50 36.86
C ALA A 129 14.38 -16.16 35.48
N THR A 130 14.95 -15.48 34.49
CA THR A 130 15.07 -16.00 33.13
C THR A 130 16.25 -15.36 32.40
N VAL A 131 16.77 -16.07 31.42
CA VAL A 131 17.79 -15.58 30.49
C VAL A 131 17.23 -15.74 29.08
N MET A 132 17.23 -14.65 28.32
CA MET A 132 16.70 -14.64 26.95
C MET A 132 17.77 -14.21 25.96
N HIS A 133 17.82 -14.93 24.84
CA HIS A 133 18.51 -14.51 23.62
C HIS A 133 17.62 -13.55 22.87
N CYS A 134 18.23 -12.52 22.32
CA CYS A 134 17.52 -11.41 21.71
C CYS A 134 18.17 -11.10 20.37
N GLU A 135 17.37 -11.09 19.32
CA GLU A 135 17.78 -10.61 18.01
C GLU A 135 16.96 -9.37 17.70
N THR A 136 17.63 -8.26 17.40
CA THR A 136 16.93 -7.02 17.07
C THR A 136 17.37 -6.53 15.71
N THR A 137 16.43 -6.43 14.78
CA THR A 137 16.69 -6.01 13.41
C THR A 137 16.15 -4.61 13.16
N VAL A 138 16.96 -3.79 12.50
CA VAL A 138 16.59 -2.43 12.13
C VAL A 138 16.31 -2.37 10.63
N TRP A 139 15.16 -1.80 10.29
CA TRP A 139 14.65 -1.68 8.93
C TRP A 139 14.43 -0.22 8.54
N GLU A 140 14.71 0.12 7.29
CA GLU A 140 14.21 1.33 6.63
C GLU A 140 12.84 0.97 6.05
N VAL A 141 11.82 1.71 6.47
CA VAL A 141 10.42 1.45 6.13
C VAL A 141 9.87 2.64 5.39
N GLU A 142 9.43 2.43 4.16
CA GLU A 142 8.55 3.35 3.44
C GLU A 142 7.11 2.90 3.67
N TYR A 143 6.28 3.79 4.19
CA TYR A 143 4.88 3.50 4.46
C TYR A 143 3.97 4.59 3.89
N LEU A 144 2.78 4.18 3.47
CA LEU A 144 1.70 5.02 3.03
C LEU A 144 0.69 5.16 4.18
N LYS A 145 0.52 6.40 4.66
CA LYS A 145 -0.58 6.76 5.56
C LYS A 145 -1.85 6.98 4.74
N LEU A 146 -2.95 6.31 5.08
CA LEU A 146 -4.29 6.59 4.54
C LEU A 146 -5.30 6.72 5.70
N GLY A 147 -5.65 7.95 6.08
CA GLY A 147 -6.62 8.17 7.16
C GLY A 147 -6.10 7.68 8.52
N GLU A 148 -6.66 6.60 9.08
CA GLU A 148 -6.18 5.95 10.31
C GLU A 148 -5.25 4.75 10.05
N GLU A 149 -5.20 4.25 8.81
CA GLU A 149 -4.38 3.08 8.43
C GLU A 149 -2.94 3.46 8.02
N TYR A 150 -2.02 2.54 8.27
CA TYR A 150 -0.62 2.61 7.84
C TYR A 150 -0.32 1.39 6.98
N ILE A 151 0.01 1.61 5.71
CA ILE A 151 0.23 0.54 4.74
C ILE A 151 1.72 0.55 4.36
N PRO A 152 2.49 -0.48 4.74
CA PRO A 152 3.89 -0.56 4.34
C PRO A 152 4.02 -0.72 2.82
N GLN A 153 4.95 0.02 2.21
CA GLN A 153 5.22 0.02 0.78
C GLN A 153 6.51 -0.73 0.47
N THR A 154 7.61 -0.34 1.13
CA THR A 154 8.90 -1.00 0.97
C THR A 154 9.58 -1.15 2.32
N ILE A 155 10.26 -2.27 2.53
CA ILE A 155 11.10 -2.50 3.69
C ILE A 155 12.48 -2.88 3.20
N LYS A 156 13.51 -2.30 3.79
CA LYS A 156 14.89 -2.55 3.43
C LYS A 156 15.74 -2.65 4.69
N ALA A 157 16.67 -3.60 4.72
CA ALA A 157 17.66 -3.66 5.80
C ALA A 157 18.48 -2.36 5.86
N THR A 158 18.70 -1.85 7.07
CA THR A 158 19.56 -0.68 7.30
C THR A 158 21.04 -1.05 7.21
N ASP A 159 21.93 -0.05 7.26
CA ASP A 159 23.37 -0.31 7.38
C ASP A 159 23.79 -0.39 8.86
N THR A 160 24.94 -1.01 9.11
CA THR A 160 25.48 -1.19 10.46
C THR A 160 25.69 0.12 11.21
N ALA A 161 26.00 1.21 10.50
CA ALA A 161 26.16 2.51 11.11
C ALA A 161 24.83 3.01 11.70
N THR A 162 23.74 2.97 10.92
CA THR A 162 22.40 3.34 11.37
C THR A 162 21.93 2.43 12.50
N THR A 163 22.11 1.12 12.37
CA THR A 163 21.75 0.14 13.42
C THR A 163 22.44 0.45 14.75
N LYS A 164 23.74 0.76 14.72
CA LYS A 164 24.50 1.18 15.91
C LYS A 164 24.02 2.50 16.50
N MET A 165 23.58 3.45 15.68
CA MET A 165 23.02 4.72 16.16
C MET A 165 21.67 4.51 16.87
N ILE A 166 20.86 3.57 16.40
CA ILE A 166 19.53 3.27 16.96
C ILE A 166 19.64 2.50 18.26
N PHE A 167 20.57 1.55 18.33
CA PHE A 167 20.82 0.76 19.55
C PHE A 167 21.75 1.43 20.54
N GLY A 168 22.56 2.39 20.12
CA GLY A 168 23.52 3.09 20.98
C GLY A 168 22.90 3.65 22.27
N PRO A 169 21.74 4.34 22.22
CA PRO A 169 21.05 4.80 23.42
C PRO A 169 20.52 3.67 24.31
N ALA A 170 20.21 2.52 23.72
CA ALA A 170 19.64 1.40 24.47
C ALA A 170 20.67 0.70 25.33
N PHE A 171 21.93 0.69 24.90
CA PHE A 171 22.94 -0.19 25.46
C PHE A 171 24.19 0.56 25.95
N PRO A 172 24.46 0.53 27.27
CA PRO A 172 25.56 1.26 27.89
C PRO A 172 26.94 0.94 27.31
N GLY A 173 27.11 -0.30 26.79
CA GLY A 173 28.39 -0.78 26.25
C GLY A 173 28.67 -0.40 24.80
N MET A 174 27.67 0.10 24.05
CA MET A 174 27.85 0.43 22.63
C MET A 174 28.50 1.80 22.41
N ILE A 175 28.31 2.73 23.35
CA ILE A 175 28.85 4.09 23.29
C ILE A 175 29.68 4.33 24.55
N ALA A 176 31.00 4.47 24.38
CA ALA A 176 31.91 4.73 25.49
C ALA A 176 31.50 5.98 26.29
N GLY A 177 31.30 5.81 27.61
CA GLY A 177 30.91 6.89 28.51
C GLY A 177 29.40 7.14 28.61
N TYR A 178 28.58 6.37 27.90
CA TYR A 178 27.12 6.43 28.01
C TYR A 178 26.60 5.31 28.92
N LYS A 179 25.67 5.62 29.83
CA LYS A 179 25.12 4.64 30.78
C LYS A 179 23.91 3.85 30.23
N GLY A 180 23.58 4.01 28.94
CA GLY A 180 22.47 3.29 28.29
C GLY A 180 21.09 3.73 28.80
N PHE A 181 20.10 2.86 28.61
CA PHE A 181 18.82 2.97 29.30
C PHE A 181 19.00 2.91 30.82
N ASP A 182 18.08 3.56 31.54
CA ASP A 182 17.91 3.23 32.94
C ASP A 182 17.43 1.77 33.04
N LEU A 183 18.30 0.91 33.58
CA LEU A 183 17.97 -0.52 33.77
C LEU A 183 16.74 -0.68 34.68
N GLU A 184 16.43 0.33 35.49
CA GLU A 184 15.22 0.39 36.32
C GLU A 184 13.93 0.52 35.48
N ASP A 185 13.92 1.40 34.46
CA ASP A 185 12.79 1.57 33.55
C ASP A 185 12.56 0.28 32.74
N LEU A 186 13.65 -0.31 32.24
CA LEU A 186 13.61 -1.57 31.50
C LEU A 186 13.07 -2.70 32.40
N GLY A 187 13.52 -2.74 33.66
CA GLY A 187 13.06 -3.70 34.67
C GLY A 187 11.58 -3.57 34.98
N THR A 188 11.08 -2.34 35.06
CA THR A 188 9.67 -2.06 35.32
C THR A 188 8.77 -2.53 34.17
N GLU A 189 9.17 -2.25 32.92
CA GLU A 189 8.43 -2.71 31.74
C GLU A 189 8.48 -4.24 31.60
N PHE A 190 9.64 -4.86 31.81
CA PHE A 190 9.76 -6.33 31.78
C PHE A 190 8.86 -6.96 32.85
N ASN A 191 8.87 -6.41 34.08
CA ASN A 191 7.97 -6.85 35.14
C ASN A 191 6.52 -6.73 34.67
N ALA A 192 6.08 -5.57 34.20
CA ALA A 192 4.72 -5.36 33.72
C ALA A 192 4.29 -6.38 32.65
N ARG A 193 5.18 -6.75 31.72
CA ARG A 193 4.91 -7.77 30.70
C ARG A 193 4.93 -9.19 31.24
N ALA A 194 5.81 -9.50 32.19
CA ALA A 194 5.80 -10.77 32.91
C ALA A 194 4.47 -10.99 33.64
N LEU A 195 3.92 -9.97 34.30
CA LEU A 195 2.62 -10.06 34.99
C LEU A 195 1.44 -10.28 34.03
N GLN A 196 1.57 -9.87 32.76
CA GLN A 196 0.52 -10.01 31.74
C GLN A 196 0.63 -11.32 30.94
N SER A 197 1.71 -12.08 31.11
CA SER A 197 2.01 -13.25 30.29
C SER A 197 1.77 -14.53 31.07
N SER A 198 1.13 -15.51 30.43
CA SER A 198 0.89 -16.83 31.02
C SER A 198 1.84 -17.91 30.50
N THR A 199 2.50 -17.66 29.37
CA THR A 199 3.47 -18.56 28.75
C THR A 199 4.76 -17.82 28.41
N THR A 200 5.82 -18.60 28.25
CA THR A 200 7.17 -18.16 27.87
C THR A 200 7.20 -17.46 26.54
N GLU A 201 6.57 -18.07 25.53
CA GLU A 201 6.42 -17.48 24.20
C GLU A 201 5.67 -16.15 24.25
N GLN A 202 4.62 -16.05 25.09
CA GLN A 202 3.85 -14.82 25.24
C GLN A 202 4.69 -13.74 25.93
N LEU A 203 5.48 -14.09 26.95
CA LEU A 203 6.39 -13.15 27.61
C LEU A 203 7.46 -12.65 26.64
N ALA A 204 8.11 -13.55 25.91
CA ALA A 204 9.10 -13.22 24.90
C ALA A 204 8.51 -12.27 23.83
N HIS A 205 7.30 -12.54 23.34
CA HIS A 205 6.61 -11.69 22.36
C HIS A 205 6.24 -10.31 22.92
N ASN A 206 5.64 -10.26 24.12
CA ASN A 206 5.27 -9.00 24.77
C ASN A 206 6.50 -8.14 25.10
N TRP A 207 7.61 -8.80 25.44
CA TRP A 207 8.89 -8.15 25.68
C TRP A 207 9.55 -7.66 24.40
N ALA A 208 9.54 -8.45 23.33
CA ALA A 208 9.90 -8.06 21.95
C ALA A 208 9.29 -6.73 21.56
N GLU A 209 7.97 -6.65 21.65
CA GLU A 209 7.21 -5.46 21.30
C GLU A 209 7.58 -4.26 22.19
N SER A 210 7.74 -4.48 23.49
CA SER A 210 8.07 -3.40 24.44
C SER A 210 9.48 -2.88 24.25
N PHE A 211 10.45 -3.77 24.05
CA PHE A 211 11.83 -3.42 23.77
C PHE A 211 11.95 -2.67 22.43
N ALA A 212 11.31 -3.17 21.36
CA ALA A 212 11.29 -2.48 20.07
C ALA A 212 10.72 -1.06 20.20
N LYS A 213 9.64 -0.88 20.96
CA LYS A 213 9.04 0.43 21.27
C LYS A 213 10.01 1.33 22.05
N LEU A 214 10.69 0.79 23.06
CA LEU A 214 11.69 1.53 23.83
C LEU A 214 12.87 1.96 22.95
N ALA A 215 13.45 1.03 22.19
CA ALA A 215 14.57 1.28 21.28
C ALA A 215 14.26 2.38 20.27
N ILE A 216 13.11 2.31 19.57
CA ILE A 216 12.72 3.36 18.63
C ILE A 216 12.44 4.69 19.34
N SER A 217 11.81 4.68 20.52
CA SER A 217 11.53 5.90 21.29
C SER A 217 12.79 6.63 21.75
N SER A 218 13.84 5.88 22.08
CA SER A 218 15.11 6.44 22.54
C SER A 218 15.95 7.05 21.42
N SER A 219 15.71 6.61 20.19
CA SER A 219 16.44 7.05 19.01
C SER A 219 15.76 8.20 18.26
N VAL A 220 14.52 8.59 18.64
CA VAL A 220 13.78 9.72 18.04
C VAL A 220 14.60 11.01 17.96
N GLY A 221 15.40 11.30 19.00
CA GLY A 221 16.22 12.52 19.04
C GLY A 221 17.47 12.49 18.16
N ILE A 222 17.86 11.30 17.69
CA ILE A 222 19.08 11.07 16.89
C ILE A 222 18.72 10.83 15.43
N MET A 223 17.54 10.26 15.16
CA MET A 223 17.02 10.06 13.82
C MET A 223 16.57 11.40 13.23
N GLU A 224 17.24 11.87 12.18
CA GLU A 224 16.63 12.86 11.31
C GLU A 224 15.43 12.23 10.60
N HIS A 225 14.26 12.87 10.71
CA HIS A 225 13.10 12.44 9.94
C HIS A 225 13.44 12.48 8.45
N ILE A 226 13.45 11.31 7.81
CA ILE A 226 13.61 11.22 6.36
C ILE A 226 12.43 11.98 5.73
N PRO A 227 12.68 12.95 4.83
CA PRO A 227 11.63 13.84 4.34
C PRO A 227 10.50 13.03 3.68
N VAL A 228 9.25 13.39 4.00
CA VAL A 228 8.06 12.90 3.29
C VAL A 228 8.27 13.05 1.79
N THR A 229 8.34 11.90 1.11
CA THR A 229 8.67 11.81 -0.31
C THR A 229 7.52 12.33 -1.15
N GLN A 230 6.28 12.07 -0.72
CA GLN A 230 5.07 12.55 -1.39
C GLN A 230 3.98 12.84 -0.36
N GLN A 231 3.68 14.12 -0.17
CA GLN A 231 2.45 14.51 0.50
C GLN A 231 1.34 14.47 -0.54
N PHE A 232 0.45 13.47 -0.45
CA PHE A 232 -0.80 13.53 -1.17
C PHE A 232 -1.69 14.56 -0.46
N SER A 233 -1.38 15.84 -0.67
CA SER A 233 -2.31 16.92 -0.41
C SER A 233 -3.56 16.55 -1.19
N THR A 234 -4.60 16.10 -0.48
CA THR A 234 -5.82 15.57 -1.06
C THR A 234 -5.59 14.41 -2.04
N ILE A 235 -5.42 13.18 -1.53
CA ILE A 235 -6.36 12.16 -2.01
C ILE A 235 -7.71 12.70 -1.53
N THR A 236 -8.36 13.54 -2.35
CA THR A 236 -9.79 13.73 -2.19
C THR A 236 -10.33 12.32 -2.28
N ALA A 237 -10.65 11.72 -1.13
CA ALA A 237 -11.52 10.57 -1.09
C ALA A 237 -12.75 11.05 -1.86
N VAL A 238 -12.79 10.75 -3.17
CA VAL A 238 -13.78 11.30 -4.07
C VAL A 238 -15.08 10.80 -3.47
N PRO A 239 -15.88 11.71 -2.87
CA PRO A 239 -17.01 11.26 -2.07
C PRO A 239 -17.87 10.43 -3.01
N ARG A 240 -18.41 9.29 -2.52
CA ARG A 240 -19.18 8.36 -3.37
C ARG A 240 -20.29 9.09 -4.16
N SER A 241 -20.77 10.22 -3.65
CA SER A 241 -21.68 11.14 -4.34
C SER A 241 -21.17 11.65 -5.69
N TRP A 242 -19.88 11.95 -5.85
CA TRP A 242 -19.33 12.45 -7.10
C TRP A 242 -19.37 11.40 -8.22
N PHE A 243 -19.13 10.13 -7.89
CA PHE A 243 -19.29 9.03 -8.84
C PHE A 243 -20.75 8.85 -9.27
N ILE A 244 -21.70 9.00 -8.35
CA ILE A 244 -23.13 8.94 -8.66
C ILE A 244 -23.52 10.09 -9.58
N VAL A 245 -23.06 11.31 -9.31
CA VAL A 245 -23.32 12.48 -10.15
C VAL A 245 -22.73 12.29 -11.56
N LEU A 246 -21.49 11.78 -11.66
CA LEU A 246 -20.83 11.56 -12.95
C LEU A 246 -21.51 10.45 -13.76
N ALA A 247 -21.97 9.38 -13.12
CA ALA A 247 -22.76 8.33 -13.75
C ALA A 247 -24.11 8.87 -14.28
N LEU A 248 -24.79 9.71 -13.48
CA LEU A 248 -26.06 10.33 -13.87
C LEU A 248 -25.88 11.31 -15.03
N LEU A 249 -24.79 12.09 -15.04
CA LEU A 249 -24.43 12.99 -16.12
C LEU A 249 -24.16 12.23 -17.43
N LEU A 250 -23.35 11.15 -17.37
CA LEU A 250 -23.09 10.27 -18.53
C LEU A 250 -24.39 9.66 -19.07
N PHE A 251 -25.30 9.25 -18.19
CA PHE A 251 -26.60 8.71 -18.58
C PHE A 251 -27.48 9.76 -19.28
N LEU A 252 -27.53 10.99 -18.76
CA LEU A 252 -28.26 12.11 -19.39
C LEU A 252 -27.66 12.47 -20.76
N TYR A 253 -26.34 12.51 -20.88
CA TYR A 253 -25.67 12.71 -22.16
C TYR A 253 -26.02 11.59 -23.15
N GLY A 254 -26.04 10.34 -22.71
CA GLY A 254 -26.49 9.21 -23.52
C GLY A 254 -27.92 9.37 -24.04
N ILE A 255 -28.86 9.76 -23.17
CA ILE A 255 -30.25 10.03 -23.56
C ILE A 255 -30.33 11.20 -24.55
N SER A 256 -29.60 12.28 -24.31
CA SER A 256 -29.60 13.45 -25.21
C SER A 256 -29.05 13.10 -26.60
N GLY A 257 -28.00 12.28 -26.67
CA GLY A 257 -27.44 11.79 -27.93
C GLY A 257 -28.43 10.91 -28.68
N LEU A 258 -29.13 10.00 -27.97
CA LEU A 258 -30.18 9.17 -28.55
C LEU A 258 -31.35 10.01 -29.09
N ALA A 259 -31.79 11.01 -28.34
CA ALA A 259 -32.86 11.92 -28.75
C ALA A 259 -32.48 12.71 -30.01
N LEU A 260 -31.26 13.23 -30.08
CA LEU A 260 -30.75 13.93 -31.26
C LEU A 260 -30.62 13.00 -32.48
N MET A 261 -30.18 11.76 -32.28
CA MET A 261 -30.12 10.76 -33.35
C MET A 261 -31.51 10.47 -33.91
N LEU A 262 -32.51 10.24 -33.05
CA LEU A 262 -33.89 10.01 -33.47
C LEU A 262 -34.50 11.23 -34.17
N ALA A 263 -34.22 12.44 -33.68
CA ALA A 263 -34.65 13.67 -34.32
C ALA A 263 -34.03 13.82 -35.72
N ALA A 264 -32.73 13.55 -35.87
CA ALA A 264 -32.05 13.58 -37.16
C ALA A 264 -32.65 12.57 -38.16
N ILE A 265 -32.90 11.32 -37.71
CA ILE A 265 -33.53 10.29 -38.55
C ILE A 265 -34.93 10.73 -39.00
N ARG A 266 -35.73 11.32 -38.11
CA ARG A 266 -37.06 11.83 -38.50
C ARG A 266 -36.99 12.97 -39.49
N VAL A 267 -36.06 13.91 -39.31
CA VAL A 267 -35.91 15.04 -40.25
C VAL A 267 -35.49 14.56 -41.63
N VAL A 268 -34.57 13.59 -41.71
CA VAL A 268 -34.11 13.01 -42.99
C VAL A 268 -35.22 12.21 -43.68
N THR A 269 -35.99 11.43 -42.94
CA THR A 269 -37.08 10.61 -43.51
C THR A 269 -38.31 11.43 -43.88
N SER A 270 -38.55 12.57 -43.24
CA SER A 270 -39.76 13.38 -43.44
C SER A 270 -39.64 14.46 -44.53
N ARG A 271 -38.45 14.67 -45.10
CA ARG A 271 -38.24 15.67 -46.17
C ARG A 271 -37.99 14.99 -47.52
N PRO A 272 -39.04 14.71 -48.32
CA PRO A 272 -38.89 14.11 -49.66
C PRO A 272 -38.07 14.98 -50.63
N GLU A 273 -37.98 16.29 -50.36
CA GLU A 273 -37.20 17.24 -51.16
C GLU A 273 -35.70 16.92 -51.21
N VAL A 274 -35.12 16.39 -50.12
CA VAL A 274 -33.69 16.05 -50.08
C VAL A 274 -33.39 14.88 -51.03
N ARG A 275 -34.36 13.98 -51.18
CA ARG A 275 -34.30 12.84 -52.12
C ARG A 275 -34.36 13.31 -53.57
N GLN A 276 -35.17 14.34 -53.87
CA GLN A 276 -35.24 14.96 -55.19
C GLN A 276 -33.95 15.71 -55.55
N VAL A 277 -33.35 16.42 -54.60
CA VAL A 277 -32.07 17.10 -54.81
C VAL A 277 -30.93 16.10 -55.02
N GLN A 278 -30.88 15.01 -54.25
CA GLN A 278 -29.88 13.96 -54.42
C GLN A 278 -30.06 13.21 -55.75
N ALA A 279 -31.30 12.97 -56.19
CA ALA A 279 -31.59 12.38 -57.50
C ALA A 279 -31.15 13.29 -58.66
N ARG A 280 -31.32 14.61 -58.52
CA ARG A 280 -30.91 15.61 -59.53
C ARG A 280 -29.40 15.85 -59.58
N MET A 281 -28.67 15.71 -58.47
CA MET A 281 -27.20 15.83 -58.43
C MET A 281 -26.46 14.53 -58.78
N GLY A 282 -27.16 13.39 -58.82
CA GLY A 282 -26.59 12.13 -59.28
C GLY A 282 -26.21 12.18 -60.76
N ILE A 283 -25.23 11.36 -61.16
CA ILE A 283 -24.78 11.28 -62.56
C ILE A 283 -25.96 11.05 -63.51
N SER A 284 -26.93 10.22 -63.11
CA SER A 284 -28.15 9.97 -63.88
C SER A 284 -29.05 11.19 -64.05
N GLY A 285 -29.15 12.06 -63.03
CA GLY A 285 -29.91 13.31 -63.09
C GLY A 285 -29.22 14.39 -63.95
N LEU A 286 -27.89 14.45 -63.92
CA LEU A 286 -27.10 15.30 -64.80
C LEU A 286 -27.19 14.85 -66.27
N VAL A 287 -27.20 13.54 -66.51
CA VAL A 287 -27.37 12.96 -67.84
C VAL A 287 -28.78 13.17 -68.35
N SER A 288 -29.83 12.97 -67.55
CA SER A 288 -31.21 13.24 -67.98
C SER A 288 -31.45 14.73 -68.26
N ALA A 289 -30.88 15.63 -67.45
CA ALA A 289 -30.95 17.08 -67.70
C ALA A 289 -30.25 17.50 -69.01
N ALA A 290 -29.17 16.81 -69.40
CA ALA A 290 -28.47 17.05 -70.67
C ALA A 290 -29.20 16.48 -71.89
N LEU A 291 -29.96 15.38 -71.72
CA LEU A 291 -30.65 14.69 -72.81
C LEU A 291 -32.07 15.21 -73.05
N GLU A 292 -32.81 15.59 -71.99
CA GLU A 292 -34.22 16.02 -72.07
C GLU A 292 -34.50 17.29 -71.24
N PRO A 293 -34.01 18.47 -71.67
CA PRO A 293 -34.04 19.71 -70.88
C PRO A 293 -35.45 20.27 -70.61
N LYS A 294 -36.47 19.82 -71.33
CA LYS A 294 -37.86 20.24 -71.08
C LYS A 294 -38.55 19.44 -69.97
N ARG A 295 -38.07 18.22 -69.70
CA ARG A 295 -38.67 17.30 -68.73
C ARG A 295 -37.95 17.31 -67.38
N SER A 296 -36.72 17.83 -67.35
CA SER A 296 -35.93 18.01 -66.12
C SER A 296 -36.56 18.97 -65.11
N ASP A 297 -37.44 19.88 -65.57
CA ASP A 297 -38.13 20.84 -64.71
C ASP A 297 -39.35 20.23 -64.00
N GLU A 298 -39.87 19.09 -64.47
CA GLU A 298 -40.98 18.38 -63.84
C GLU A 298 -40.50 17.57 -62.62
N GLY A 299 -41.37 17.45 -61.60
CA GLY A 299 -41.03 16.75 -60.36
C GLY A 299 -41.09 15.23 -60.54
N ALA A 300 -39.93 14.58 -60.66
CA ALA A 300 -39.82 13.12 -60.67
C ALA A 300 -39.60 12.55 -59.25
N SER A 301 -40.24 11.42 -58.94
CA SER A 301 -40.17 10.78 -57.62
C SER A 301 -39.09 9.69 -57.54
N SER A 302 -38.62 9.19 -58.68
CA SER A 302 -37.50 8.24 -58.83
C SER A 302 -36.57 8.61 -60.00
N VAL A 303 -35.37 8.01 -60.04
CA VAL A 303 -34.38 8.24 -61.11
C VAL A 303 -34.83 7.57 -62.42
N GLU A 304 -35.58 6.49 -62.29
CA GLU A 304 -36.15 5.72 -63.39
C GLU A 304 -37.27 6.49 -64.10
N GLU A 305 -38.01 7.36 -63.38
CA GLU A 305 -39.00 8.26 -64.00
C GLU A 305 -38.36 9.38 -64.82
N LEU A 306 -37.10 9.75 -64.55
CA LEU A 306 -36.36 10.75 -65.32
C LEU A 306 -35.85 10.22 -66.66
N LEU A 307 -35.87 8.90 -66.88
CA LEU A 307 -35.41 8.24 -68.10
C LEU A 307 -36.56 7.40 -68.64
N SER A 308 -37.40 7.99 -69.50
CA SER A 308 -38.49 7.22 -70.10
C SER A 308 -37.94 6.08 -70.96
N ASP A 309 -38.39 4.85 -70.68
CA ASP A 309 -37.96 3.60 -71.33
C ASP A 309 -38.29 3.54 -72.83
N ASP A 310 -38.98 4.55 -73.37
CA ASP A 310 -39.50 4.58 -74.73
C ASP A 310 -38.50 5.05 -75.78
N SER A 311 -37.34 5.60 -75.40
CA SER A 311 -36.35 6.09 -76.36
C SER A 311 -34.96 5.49 -76.14
N ARG A 312 -34.67 4.42 -76.88
CA ARG A 312 -33.33 3.81 -76.93
C ARG A 312 -32.40 4.73 -77.70
N VAL A 313 -31.46 5.37 -76.99
CA VAL A 313 -30.39 6.15 -77.60
C VAL A 313 -29.31 5.19 -78.12
N GLY A 314 -29.10 5.19 -79.44
CA GLY A 314 -28.03 4.40 -80.08
C GLY A 314 -26.81 5.27 -80.37
N ILE A 315 -25.61 4.72 -80.18
CA ILE A 315 -24.37 5.35 -80.62
C ILE A 315 -24.00 4.78 -81.99
N PHE A 316 -23.93 5.65 -83.00
CA PHE A 316 -23.58 5.25 -84.36
C PHE A 316 -22.25 5.87 -84.77
N LYS A 317 -21.44 5.09 -85.48
CA LYS A 317 -20.20 5.59 -86.07
C LYS A 317 -20.55 6.28 -87.39
N THR A 318 -20.29 7.57 -87.48
CA THR A 318 -20.50 8.37 -88.68
C THR A 318 -19.46 8.04 -89.75
N ALA A 319 -19.76 8.36 -91.01
CA ALA A 319 -18.88 8.07 -92.15
C ALA A 319 -17.48 8.74 -92.05
N SER A 320 -17.37 9.82 -91.27
CA SER A 320 -16.09 10.49 -90.96
C SER A 320 -15.31 9.82 -89.82
N GLY A 321 -15.81 8.73 -89.23
CA GLY A 321 -15.17 7.98 -88.16
C GLY A 321 -15.47 8.49 -86.75
N SER A 322 -16.17 9.62 -86.58
CA SER A 322 -16.62 10.11 -85.27
C SER A 322 -17.91 9.43 -84.81
N TYR A 323 -18.18 9.39 -83.51
CA TYR A 323 -19.39 8.81 -82.96
C TYR A 323 -20.45 9.90 -82.77
N LYS A 324 -21.67 9.65 -83.25
CA LYS A 324 -22.84 10.51 -83.04
C LYS A 324 -23.92 9.69 -82.34
N TRP A 325 -24.61 10.31 -81.39
CA TRP A 325 -25.77 9.72 -80.74
C TRP A 325 -27.03 10.18 -81.47
N GLU A 326 -27.95 9.25 -81.67
CA GLU A 326 -29.24 9.54 -82.32
C GLU A 326 -30.34 8.78 -81.60
N VAL A 327 -31.45 9.49 -81.32
CA VAL A 327 -32.60 8.93 -80.63
C VAL A 327 -33.42 8.15 -81.64
N ARG A 328 -33.52 6.83 -81.44
CA ARG A 328 -34.29 5.98 -82.34
C ARG A 328 -35.76 6.03 -81.92
N SER A 329 -36.58 6.85 -82.56
CA SER A 329 -38.03 6.75 -82.36
C SER A 329 -38.50 5.43 -82.96
N ASN A 330 -39.16 4.58 -82.16
CA ASN A 330 -39.85 3.41 -82.67
C ASN A 330 -41.12 3.86 -83.41
N ASN A 331 -40.96 4.45 -84.59
CA ASN A 331 -42.07 4.52 -85.54
C ASN A 331 -42.19 3.13 -86.19
N ARG A 332 -42.85 2.21 -85.49
CA ARG A 332 -43.56 1.10 -86.13
C ARG A 332 -44.97 1.61 -86.40
N GLU A 333 -45.22 2.02 -87.64
CA GLU A 333 -46.51 1.74 -88.27
C GLU A 333 -46.66 0.22 -88.47
#